data_AF-D2C4L2-F1
#
_entry.id   AF-D2C4L2-F1
#
_cell.length_a   1.000
_cell.length_b   1.000
_cell.length_c   1.000
_cell.angle_alpha   90.00
_cell.angle_beta   90.00
_cell.angle_gamma   90.00
#
_symmetry.space_group_name_H-M   'P 1'
#
loop_
_entity.id
_entity.type
_entity.pdbx_description
1 polymer ?
#
loop_
_entity_poly.entity_id
_entity_poly.type
_entity_poly.pdbx_seq_one_letter_code
_entity_poly.pdbx_strand_id
1 'polypeptide(L)'
;MKVIVNGEEIVVEGVQTLGELLNRVRENKENLVVKRIVIDHEEQPLSSLEDLKQMEINEEMEIELELSPLRDFLLETIEEVLRYIKRVKPLLGKVADAVVAGTTEGYRSINDLAEGLNAMENVRMNTVRITGINSKELGLKVEEENLVRILTDFVNALQSKDLVKIADLIDGELKDVFEYYEEFFKRVEELLQKEPS
;
A
#
# COMPACT_ATOMS: atom_id res chain seq x y z
N MET A 1 26.18 -11.05 18.09
CA MET A 1 24.88 -11.75 17.92
C MET A 1 24.73 -12.29 16.50
N LYS A 2 23.95 -13.38 16.32
CA LYS A 2 23.60 -13.93 15.00
C LYS A 2 22.27 -13.33 14.54
N VAL A 3 22.19 -12.94 13.27
CA VAL A 3 21.00 -12.34 12.66
C VAL A 3 20.81 -12.95 11.28
N ILE A 4 19.56 -13.22 10.89
CA ILE A 4 19.23 -13.69 9.55
C ILE A 4 18.79 -12.47 8.73
N VAL A 5 19.47 -12.17 7.63
CA VAL A 5 19.11 -11.06 6.74
C VAL A 5 18.88 -11.62 5.34
N ASN A 6 17.65 -11.47 4.82
CA ASN A 6 17.25 -12.01 3.51
C ASN A 6 17.56 -13.52 3.36
N GLY A 7 17.43 -14.28 4.44
CA GLY A 7 17.73 -15.71 4.48
C GLY A 7 19.20 -16.08 4.68
N GLU A 8 20.11 -15.10 4.78
CA GLU A 8 21.53 -15.32 5.04
C GLU A 8 21.88 -15.02 6.51
N GLU A 9 22.55 -15.96 7.18
CA GLU A 9 23.05 -15.75 8.54
C GLU A 9 24.29 -14.84 8.52
N ILE A 10 24.23 -13.74 9.27
CA ILE A 10 25.34 -12.82 9.49
C ILE A 10 25.62 -12.67 10.98
N VAL A 11 26.87 -12.35 11.30
CA VAL A 11 27.29 -12.01 12.66
C VAL A 11 27.44 -10.51 12.76
N VAL A 12 26.75 -9.90 13.73
CA VAL A 12 26.82 -8.47 14.02
C VAL A 12 27.31 -8.27 15.44
N GLU A 13 28.30 -7.38 15.60
CA GLU A 13 28.93 -7.05 16.88
C GLU A 13 28.76 -5.57 17.22
N GLY A 14 28.72 -5.27 18.52
CA GLY A 14 28.70 -3.91 19.04
C GLY A 14 27.39 -3.15 18.77
N VAL A 15 26.25 -3.85 18.78
CA VAL A 15 24.91 -3.27 18.66
C VAL A 15 24.13 -3.55 19.94
N GLN A 16 23.42 -2.55 20.44
CA GLN A 16 22.60 -2.60 21.67
C GLN A 16 21.11 -2.50 21.37
N THR A 17 20.75 -1.89 20.24
CA THR A 17 19.34 -1.68 19.85
C THR A 17 19.06 -2.23 18.46
N LEU A 18 17.80 -2.52 18.18
CA LEU A 18 17.37 -2.91 16.83
C LEU A 18 17.67 -1.80 15.80
N GLY A 19 17.59 -0.53 16.20
CA GLY A 19 17.93 0.61 15.34
C GLY A 19 19.41 0.60 14.93
N GLU A 20 20.31 0.32 15.88
CA GLU A 20 21.74 0.15 15.59
C GLU A 20 22.00 -1.05 14.68
N LEU A 21 21.32 -2.17 14.93
CA LEU A 21 21.40 -3.35 14.07
C LEU A 21 20.94 -3.03 12.64
N LEU A 22 19.78 -2.39 12.47
CA LEU A 22 19.28 -1.99 11.15
C LEU A 22 20.26 -1.06 10.42
N ASN A 23 20.83 -0.08 11.13
CA ASN A 23 21.84 0.81 10.54
C ASN A 23 23.07 0.03 10.09
N ARG A 24 23.53 -0.94 10.89
CA ARG A 24 24.68 -1.78 10.55
C ARG A 24 24.42 -2.67 9.35
N VAL A 25 23.27 -3.32 9.29
CA VAL A 25 22.89 -4.20 8.16
C VAL A 25 22.77 -3.41 6.85
N ARG A 26 22.42 -2.13 6.95
CA ARG A 26 22.30 -1.20 5.82
C ARG A 26 23.59 -0.43 5.53
N GLU A 27 24.65 -0.64 6.30
CA GLU A 27 25.91 0.07 6.11
C GLU A 27 26.44 -0.18 4.69
N ASN A 28 26.78 0.89 3.97
CA ASN A 28 27.19 0.87 2.56
C ASN A 28 26.12 0.36 1.56
N LYS A 29 24.85 0.27 1.96
CA LYS A 29 23.72 -0.06 1.08
C LYS A 29 22.74 1.11 1.07
N GLU A 30 22.70 1.86 -0.03
CA GLU A 30 21.76 2.96 -0.16
C GLU A 30 20.32 2.46 -0.31
N ASN A 31 19.39 3.15 0.35
CA ASN A 31 17.95 3.04 0.11
C ASN A 31 17.31 1.66 0.37
N LEU A 32 17.81 0.90 1.34
CA LEU A 32 17.10 -0.30 1.81
C LEU A 32 15.94 0.03 2.75
N VAL A 33 14.81 -0.61 2.53
CA VAL A 33 13.64 -0.57 3.43
C VAL A 33 13.46 -1.90 4.14
N VAL A 34 12.76 -1.88 5.29
CA VAL A 34 12.40 -3.12 6.00
C VAL A 34 11.06 -3.61 5.44
N LYS A 35 11.05 -4.83 4.93
CA LYS A 35 9.83 -5.55 4.51
C LYS A 35 9.25 -6.40 5.63
N ARG A 36 10.11 -6.97 6.49
CA ARG A 36 9.70 -7.89 7.54
C ARG A 36 10.70 -7.89 8.68
N ILE A 37 10.20 -8.02 9.90
CA ILE A 37 10.99 -8.22 11.11
C ILE A 37 10.39 -9.39 11.86
N VAL A 38 11.20 -10.38 12.18
CA VAL A 38 10.84 -11.48 13.07
C VAL A 38 11.79 -11.44 14.26
N ILE A 39 11.24 -11.49 15.47
CA ILE A 39 12.00 -11.51 16.72
C ILE A 39 11.51 -12.71 17.52
N ASP A 40 12.40 -13.63 17.86
CA ASP A 40 12.10 -14.85 18.60
C ASP A 40 10.92 -15.63 18.00
N HIS A 41 10.94 -15.76 16.67
CA HIS A 41 9.90 -16.38 15.83
C HIS A 41 8.55 -15.64 15.77
N GLU A 42 8.44 -14.46 16.36
CA GLU A 42 7.23 -13.62 16.27
C GLU A 42 7.44 -12.47 15.27
N GLU A 43 6.58 -12.42 14.26
CA GLU A 43 6.59 -11.34 13.28
C GLU A 43 6.08 -10.03 13.89
N GLN A 44 6.89 -8.98 13.75
CA GLN A 44 6.61 -7.68 14.33
C GLN A 44 5.92 -6.76 13.32
N PRO A 45 4.92 -5.97 13.75
CA PRO A 45 4.23 -5.05 12.86
C PRO A 45 5.15 -3.88 12.47
N LEU A 46 5.30 -3.63 11.16
CA LEU A 46 6.11 -2.52 10.65
C LEU A 46 5.57 -1.14 11.07
N SER A 47 4.29 -1.02 11.43
CA SER A 47 3.72 0.20 11.98
C SER A 47 4.40 0.65 13.29
N SER A 48 5.01 -0.30 14.01
CA SER A 48 5.73 -0.06 15.26
C SER A 48 7.23 0.09 15.05
N LEU A 49 7.71 0.22 13.80
CA LEU A 49 9.14 0.23 13.48
C LEU A 49 9.92 1.29 14.26
N GLU A 50 9.35 2.49 14.47
CA GLU A 50 10.05 3.54 15.23
C GLU A 50 10.22 3.19 16.71
N ASP A 51 9.24 2.54 17.32
CA ASP A 51 9.33 2.05 18.69
C ASP A 51 10.29 0.86 18.77
N LEU A 52 10.18 -0.07 17.81
CA LEU A 52 11.04 -1.25 17.70
C LEU A 52 12.51 -0.86 17.55
N LYS A 53 12.84 0.23 16.83
CA LYS A 53 14.22 0.73 16.73
C LYS A 53 14.85 1.05 18.08
N GLN A 54 14.06 1.41 19.09
CA GLN A 54 14.54 1.71 20.44
C GLN A 54 14.62 0.46 21.33
N MET A 55 14.12 -0.68 20.86
CA MET A 55 14.14 -1.94 21.60
C MET A 55 15.59 -2.39 21.83
N GLU A 56 15.94 -2.67 23.08
CA GLU A 56 17.21 -3.29 23.43
C GLU A 56 17.24 -4.73 22.91
N ILE A 57 18.37 -5.11 22.30
CA ILE A 57 18.61 -6.44 21.76
C ILE A 57 19.81 -7.07 22.48
N ASN A 58 19.78 -8.39 22.63
CA ASN A 58 20.87 -9.14 23.25
C ASN A 58 21.28 -10.35 22.40
N GLU A 59 22.33 -11.06 22.80
CA GLU A 59 22.90 -12.17 22.03
C GLU A 59 22.06 -13.45 22.01
N GLU A 60 21.07 -13.58 22.91
CA GLU A 60 20.17 -14.73 22.99
C GLU A 60 18.94 -14.58 22.08
N MET A 61 18.68 -13.38 21.57
CA MET A 61 17.54 -13.10 20.69
C MET A 61 17.79 -13.58 19.27
N GLU A 62 16.78 -14.19 18.67
CA GLU A 62 16.78 -14.57 17.26
C GLU A 62 16.09 -13.47 16.44
N ILE A 63 16.85 -12.80 15.57
CA ILE A 63 16.32 -11.71 14.74
C ILE A 63 16.43 -12.10 13.27
N GLU A 64 15.31 -12.04 12.55
CA GLU A 64 15.25 -12.15 11.11
C GLU A 64 14.77 -10.84 10.48
N LEU A 65 15.46 -10.39 9.44
CA LEU A 65 15.17 -9.17 8.71
C LEU A 65 15.00 -9.51 7.22
N GLU A 66 13.88 -9.09 6.65
CA GLU A 66 13.74 -9.00 5.20
C GLU A 66 13.87 -7.54 4.79
N LEU A 67 14.87 -7.26 3.97
CA LEU A 67 15.19 -5.94 3.45
C LEU A 67 15.18 -5.97 1.92
N SER A 68 14.64 -4.93 1.31
CA SER A 68 14.70 -4.74 -0.14
C SER A 68 15.11 -3.33 -0.50
N PRO A 69 15.68 -3.12 -1.71
CA PRO A 69 15.79 -1.79 -2.27
C PRO A 69 14.41 -1.10 -2.31
N LEU A 70 14.36 0.17 -1.95
CA LEU A 70 13.14 0.98 -1.94
C LEU A 70 12.39 0.93 -3.28
N ARG A 71 13.14 0.92 -4.39
CA ARG A 71 12.57 0.78 -5.74
C ARG A 71 11.86 -0.55 -5.93
N ASP A 72 12.51 -1.65 -5.56
CA ASP A 72 11.95 -3.00 -5.71
C ASP A 72 10.72 -3.16 -4.81
N PHE A 73 10.78 -2.67 -3.57
CA PHE A 73 9.63 -2.63 -2.67
C PHE A 73 8.45 -1.86 -3.27
N LEU A 74 8.72 -0.70 -3.87
CA LEU A 74 7.70 0.13 -4.49
C LEU A 74 7.08 -0.56 -5.71
N LEU A 75 7.88 -1.22 -6.56
CA LEU A 75 7.40 -2.00 -7.69
C LEU A 75 6.51 -3.16 -7.23
N GLU A 76 6.95 -3.95 -6.25
CA GLU A 76 6.14 -5.04 -5.66
C GLU A 76 4.80 -4.52 -5.12
N THR A 77 4.82 -3.39 -4.39
CA THR A 77 3.61 -2.76 -3.84
C THR A 77 2.66 -2.30 -4.96
N ILE A 78 3.20 -1.69 -6.02
CA ILE A 78 2.42 -1.25 -7.19
C ILE A 78 1.77 -2.44 -7.88
N GLU A 79 2.52 -3.53 -8.10
CA GLU A 79 1.97 -4.75 -8.70
C GLU A 79 0.84 -5.35 -7.87
N GLU A 80 0.97 -5.37 -6.54
CA GLU A 80 -0.08 -5.84 -5.63
C GLU A 80 -1.36 -5.02 -5.75
N VAL A 81 -1.24 -3.69 -5.80
CA VAL A 81 -2.40 -2.81 -5.98
C VAL A 81 -3.03 -3.01 -7.36
N LEU A 82 -2.23 -3.16 -8.42
CA LEU A 82 -2.75 -3.46 -9.76
C LEU A 82 -3.50 -4.80 -9.80
N ARG A 83 -2.97 -5.83 -9.12
CA ARG A 83 -3.66 -7.13 -8.95
C ARG A 83 -4.97 -6.97 -8.18
N TYR A 84 -4.99 -6.16 -7.13
CA TYR A 84 -6.20 -5.84 -6.37
C TYR A 84 -7.26 -5.16 -7.25
N ILE A 85 -6.89 -4.09 -7.98
CA ILE A 85 -7.79 -3.35 -8.88
C ILE A 85 -8.41 -4.30 -9.91
N LYS A 86 -7.59 -5.13 -10.55
CA LYS A 86 -8.04 -6.12 -11.55
C LYS A 86 -9.05 -7.12 -10.98
N ARG A 87 -8.93 -7.48 -9.70
CA ARG A 87 -9.86 -8.38 -9.01
C ARG A 87 -11.16 -7.69 -8.62
N VAL A 88 -11.10 -6.43 -8.17
CA VAL A 88 -12.25 -5.73 -7.57
C VAL A 88 -13.10 -4.99 -8.61
N LYS A 89 -12.48 -4.32 -9.60
CA LYS A 89 -13.21 -3.54 -10.62
C LYS A 89 -14.34 -4.33 -11.31
N PRO A 90 -14.19 -5.62 -11.68
CA PRO A 90 -15.27 -6.42 -12.28
C PRO A 90 -16.42 -6.78 -11.32
N LEU A 91 -16.21 -6.66 -10.01
CA LEU A 91 -17.19 -7.03 -8.98
C LEU A 91 -18.10 -5.87 -8.58
N LEU A 92 -17.78 -4.63 -8.98
CA LEU A 92 -18.51 -3.43 -8.57
C LEU A 92 -20.02 -3.52 -8.86
N GLY A 93 -20.43 -4.08 -10.00
CA GLY A 93 -21.86 -4.25 -10.30
C GLY A 93 -22.58 -5.16 -9.29
N LYS A 94 -21.95 -6.26 -8.86
CA LYS A 94 -22.52 -7.13 -7.82
C LYS A 94 -22.60 -6.44 -6.46
N VAL A 95 -21.62 -5.59 -6.16
CA VAL A 95 -21.63 -4.78 -4.95
C VAL A 95 -22.79 -3.79 -4.99
N ALA A 96 -23.00 -3.10 -6.12
CA ALA A 96 -24.12 -2.20 -6.32
C ALA A 96 -25.47 -2.90 -6.11
N ASP A 97 -25.67 -4.08 -6.71
CA ASP A 97 -26.88 -4.89 -6.53
C ASP A 97 -27.15 -5.22 -5.05
N ALA A 98 -26.11 -5.66 -4.32
CA ALA A 98 -26.21 -6.00 -2.90
C ALA A 98 -26.54 -4.79 -2.01
N VAL A 99 -26.03 -3.60 -2.39
CA VAL A 99 -26.29 -2.32 -1.72
C VAL A 99 -27.73 -1.86 -1.93
N VAL A 100 -28.25 -1.85 -3.16
CA VAL A 100 -29.66 -1.48 -3.43
C VAL A 100 -30.61 -2.41 -2.68
N ALA A 101 -30.27 -3.70 -2.61
CA ALA A 101 -31.07 -4.68 -1.87
C ALA A 101 -31.06 -4.46 -0.34
N GLY A 102 -30.23 -3.54 0.19
CA GLY A 102 -30.17 -3.21 1.61
C GLY A 102 -29.68 -4.36 2.49
N THR A 103 -28.90 -5.28 1.91
CA THR A 103 -28.43 -6.48 2.61
C THR A 103 -27.25 -6.16 3.53
N THR A 104 -27.06 -6.97 4.59
CA THR A 104 -25.86 -6.90 5.43
C THR A 104 -24.57 -7.05 4.63
N GLU A 105 -24.60 -7.86 3.57
CA GLU A 105 -23.48 -8.02 2.63
C GLU A 105 -23.19 -6.73 1.89
N GLY A 106 -24.21 -6.04 1.36
CA GLY A 106 -24.05 -4.73 0.72
C GLY A 106 -23.38 -3.70 1.62
N TYR A 107 -23.79 -3.61 2.89
CA TYR A 107 -23.14 -2.71 3.86
C TYR A 107 -21.68 -3.09 4.14
N ARG A 108 -21.36 -4.39 4.21
CA ARG A 108 -19.96 -4.83 4.35
C ARG A 108 -19.14 -4.47 3.11
N SER A 109 -19.69 -4.69 1.92
CA SER A 109 -19.01 -4.35 0.67
C SER A 109 -18.75 -2.85 0.52
N ILE A 110 -19.61 -1.98 1.07
CA ILE A 110 -19.33 -0.53 1.15
C ILE A 110 -18.07 -0.25 1.99
N ASN A 111 -17.94 -0.89 3.16
CA ASN A 111 -16.77 -0.72 4.01
C ASN A 111 -15.50 -1.26 3.32
N ASP A 112 -15.57 -2.46 2.76
CA ASP A 112 -14.44 -3.07 2.04
C ASP A 112 -13.99 -2.20 0.86
N LEU A 113 -14.93 -1.57 0.16
CA LEU A 113 -14.66 -0.64 -0.93
C LEU A 113 -13.99 0.64 -0.43
N ALA A 114 -14.47 1.22 0.68
CA ALA A 114 -13.86 2.39 1.30
C ALA A 114 -12.43 2.11 1.78
N GLU A 115 -12.20 0.95 2.40
CA GLU A 115 -10.86 0.50 2.80
C GLU A 115 -9.94 0.33 1.59
N GLY A 116 -10.43 -0.30 0.52
CA GLY A 116 -9.70 -0.46 -0.74
C GLY A 116 -9.31 0.88 -1.38
N LEU A 117 -10.24 1.82 -1.45
CA LEU A 117 -9.99 3.17 -1.97
C LEU A 117 -8.94 3.91 -1.13
N ASN A 118 -9.04 3.83 0.19
CA ASN A 118 -8.07 4.45 1.09
C ASN A 118 -6.68 3.80 0.96
N ALA A 119 -6.61 2.47 0.83
CA ALA A 119 -5.35 1.77 0.61
C ALA A 119 -4.68 2.21 -0.71
N MET A 120 -5.45 2.29 -1.81
CA MET A 120 -4.94 2.77 -3.10
C MET A 120 -4.42 4.21 -3.00
N GLU A 121 -5.15 5.11 -2.33
CA GLU A 121 -4.72 6.49 -2.15
C GLU A 121 -3.45 6.60 -1.31
N ASN A 122 -3.33 5.82 -0.24
CA ASN A 122 -2.12 5.80 0.58
C ASN A 122 -0.90 5.31 -0.21
N VAL A 123 -1.06 4.27 -1.02
CA VAL A 123 0.01 3.81 -1.90
C VAL A 123 0.38 4.90 -2.89
N ARG A 124 -0.61 5.53 -3.55
CA ARG A 124 -0.37 6.65 -4.48
C ARG A 124 0.40 7.78 -3.82
N MET A 125 -0.03 8.24 -2.66
CA MET A 125 0.62 9.32 -1.92
C MET A 125 2.06 8.98 -1.55
N ASN A 126 2.32 7.75 -1.11
CA ASN A 126 3.67 7.30 -0.79
C ASN A 126 4.54 7.17 -2.05
N THR A 127 3.97 6.69 -3.16
CA THR A 127 4.64 6.68 -4.47
C THR A 127 5.09 8.09 -4.86
N VAL A 128 4.20 9.08 -4.82
CA VAL A 128 4.54 10.48 -5.13
C VAL A 128 5.64 11.00 -4.20
N ARG A 129 5.58 10.70 -2.90
CA ARG A 129 6.62 11.14 -1.94
C ARG A 129 7.99 10.52 -2.22
N ILE A 130 8.03 9.28 -2.66
CA ILE A 130 9.27 8.54 -2.93
C ILE A 130 9.87 8.95 -4.27
N THR A 131 9.05 9.05 -5.32
CA THR A 131 9.53 9.23 -6.70
C THR A 131 9.47 10.68 -7.17
N GLY A 132 8.67 11.53 -6.53
CA GLY A 132 8.33 12.87 -7.01
C GLY A 132 7.34 12.90 -8.17
N ILE A 133 7.02 11.75 -8.78
CA ILE A 133 6.17 11.64 -9.97
C ILE A 133 4.72 11.94 -9.58
N ASN A 134 4.13 12.98 -10.14
CA ASN A 134 2.74 13.37 -9.84
C ASN A 134 1.78 13.11 -11.01
N SER A 135 0.47 13.08 -10.72
CA SER A 135 -0.57 12.80 -11.71
C SER A 135 -0.59 13.78 -12.88
N LYS A 136 -0.18 15.04 -12.69
CA LYS A 136 -0.14 16.05 -13.75
C LYS A 136 0.96 15.78 -14.77
N GLU A 137 2.08 15.24 -14.33
CA GLU A 137 3.20 14.84 -15.19
C GLU A 137 2.90 13.57 -16.00
N LEU A 138 1.99 12.72 -15.51
CA LEU A 138 1.66 11.44 -16.13
C LEU A 138 0.63 11.53 -17.26
N GLY A 139 -0.05 12.67 -17.41
CA GLY A 139 -1.06 12.86 -18.47
C GLY A 139 -2.18 11.82 -18.43
N LEU A 140 -2.69 11.55 -17.22
CA LEU A 140 -3.76 10.56 -16.98
C LEU A 140 -5.04 10.96 -17.72
N LYS A 141 -5.82 9.96 -18.16
CA LYS A 141 -7.09 10.17 -18.85
C LYS A 141 -8.17 10.73 -17.95
N VAL A 142 -8.20 10.26 -16.70
CA VAL A 142 -9.11 10.74 -15.67
C VAL A 142 -8.41 11.85 -14.92
N GLU A 143 -9.01 13.03 -14.89
CA GLU A 143 -8.46 14.16 -14.14
C GLU A 143 -8.71 13.98 -12.64
N GLU A 144 -7.75 14.41 -11.83
CA GLU A 144 -7.83 14.34 -10.36
C GLU A 144 -9.04 15.12 -9.81
N GLU A 145 -9.45 16.21 -10.47
CA GLU A 145 -10.65 16.96 -10.10
C GLU A 145 -11.94 16.13 -10.26
N ASN A 146 -11.99 15.28 -11.29
CA ASN A 146 -13.13 14.37 -11.48
C ASN A 146 -13.14 13.27 -10.41
N LEU A 147 -11.98 12.74 -10.02
CA LEU A 147 -11.85 11.79 -8.91
C LEU A 147 -12.41 12.39 -7.62
N VAL A 148 -11.99 13.61 -7.26
CA VAL A 148 -12.44 14.30 -6.04
C VAL A 148 -13.96 14.51 -6.07
N ARG A 149 -14.52 14.89 -7.22
CA ARG A 149 -15.98 15.03 -7.38
C ARG A 149 -16.71 13.72 -7.12
N ILE A 150 -16.29 12.63 -7.76
CA ILE A 150 -16.94 11.31 -7.62
C ILE A 150 -16.89 10.83 -6.16
N LEU A 151 -15.73 10.94 -5.52
CA LEU A 151 -15.57 10.54 -4.11
C LEU A 151 -16.40 11.41 -3.16
N THR A 152 -16.51 12.72 -3.44
CA THR A 152 -17.37 13.62 -2.68
C THR A 152 -18.84 13.25 -2.82
N ASP A 153 -19.30 12.96 -4.04
CA ASP A 153 -20.66 12.52 -4.31
C ASP A 153 -20.96 11.19 -3.60
N PHE A 154 -19.99 10.28 -3.57
CA PHE A 154 -20.09 9.01 -2.85
C PHE A 154 -20.21 9.19 -1.33
N VAL A 155 -19.37 10.03 -0.73
CA VAL A 155 -19.47 10.35 0.70
C VAL A 155 -20.81 11.01 1.03
N ASN A 156 -21.29 11.94 0.21
CA ASN A 156 -22.59 12.59 0.40
C ASN A 156 -23.74 11.57 0.36
N ALA A 157 -23.70 10.62 -0.58
CA ALA A 157 -24.69 9.55 -0.68
C ALA A 157 -24.66 8.60 0.55
N LEU A 158 -23.47 8.29 1.07
CA LEU A 158 -23.31 7.53 2.32
C LEU A 158 -23.90 8.27 3.53
N GLN A 159 -23.65 9.59 3.63
CA GLN A 159 -24.18 10.42 4.72
C GLN A 159 -25.71 10.52 4.70
N SER A 160 -26.30 10.65 3.51
CA SER A 160 -27.76 10.67 3.33
C SER A 160 -28.42 9.29 3.38
N LYS A 161 -27.61 8.22 3.39
CA LYS A 161 -28.05 6.81 3.32
C LYS A 161 -28.89 6.51 2.07
N ASP A 162 -28.60 7.21 0.97
CA ASP A 162 -29.29 7.02 -0.30
C ASP A 162 -28.72 5.77 -1.02
N LEU A 163 -29.27 4.60 -0.68
CA LEU A 163 -28.79 3.32 -1.21
C LEU A 163 -28.85 3.23 -2.74
N VAL A 164 -29.82 3.90 -3.37
CA VAL A 164 -29.93 3.94 -4.84
C VAL A 164 -28.76 4.75 -5.40
N LYS A 165 -28.54 5.96 -4.89
CA LYS A 165 -27.42 6.79 -5.34
C LYS A 165 -26.05 6.16 -5.05
N ILE A 166 -25.89 5.50 -3.90
CA ILE A 166 -24.66 4.76 -3.56
C ILE A 166 -24.40 3.68 -4.62
N ALA A 167 -25.42 2.88 -4.95
CA ALA A 167 -25.27 1.83 -5.95
C ALA A 167 -25.01 2.36 -7.37
N ASP A 168 -25.71 3.43 -7.77
CA ASP A 168 -25.48 4.10 -9.06
C ASP A 168 -24.03 4.59 -9.18
N LEU A 169 -23.48 5.15 -8.09
CA LEU A 169 -22.09 5.58 -8.04
C LEU A 169 -21.13 4.38 -8.12
N ILE A 170 -21.45 3.26 -7.47
CA ILE A 170 -20.61 2.05 -7.49
C ILE A 170 -20.59 1.41 -8.88
N ASP A 171 -21.74 1.25 -9.53
CA ASP A 171 -21.81 0.63 -10.85
C ASP A 171 -21.46 1.60 -12.00
N GLY A 172 -21.52 2.90 -11.75
CA GLY A 172 -21.13 3.93 -12.71
C GLY A 172 -19.75 4.51 -12.42
N GLU A 173 -19.76 5.62 -11.69
CA GLU A 173 -18.64 6.57 -11.60
C GLU A 173 -17.41 6.03 -10.85
N LEU A 174 -17.58 5.08 -9.92
CA LEU A 174 -16.42 4.46 -9.24
C LEU A 174 -15.56 3.64 -10.20
N LYS A 175 -16.06 3.21 -11.36
CA LYS A 175 -15.22 2.56 -12.38
C LYS A 175 -14.12 3.51 -12.86
N ASP A 176 -14.39 4.80 -12.96
CA ASP A 176 -13.42 5.83 -13.35
C ASP A 176 -12.38 6.05 -12.25
N VAL A 177 -12.78 5.93 -10.98
CA VAL A 177 -11.86 5.99 -9.83
C VAL A 177 -10.84 4.85 -9.88
N PHE A 178 -11.30 3.62 -10.12
CA PHE A 178 -10.39 2.49 -10.29
C PHE A 178 -9.51 2.63 -11.54
N GLU A 179 -10.04 3.19 -12.63
CA GLU A 179 -9.26 3.46 -13.84
C GLU A 179 -8.16 4.50 -13.63
N TYR A 180 -8.45 5.56 -12.87
CA TYR A 180 -7.46 6.56 -12.48
C TYR A 180 -6.27 5.93 -11.74
N TYR A 181 -6.55 5.15 -10.68
CA TYR A 181 -5.48 4.51 -9.91
C TYR A 181 -4.73 3.47 -10.76
N GLU A 182 -5.46 2.68 -11.56
CA GLU A 182 -4.84 1.70 -12.47
C GLU A 182 -3.89 2.37 -13.46
N GLU A 183 -4.30 3.48 -14.08
CA GLU A 183 -3.46 4.21 -15.01
C GLU A 183 -2.27 4.85 -14.30
N PHE A 184 -2.48 5.52 -13.16
CA PHE A 184 -1.42 6.09 -12.35
C PHE A 184 -0.33 5.05 -12.05
N PHE A 185 -0.73 3.90 -11.49
CA PHE A 185 0.20 2.86 -11.07
C PHE A 185 0.93 2.21 -12.25
N LYS A 186 0.24 1.94 -13.37
CA LYS A 186 0.91 1.42 -14.58
C LYS A 186 1.94 2.39 -15.13
N ARG A 187 1.62 3.69 -15.17
CA ARG A 187 2.55 4.69 -15.69
C ARG A 187 3.79 4.82 -14.80
N VAL A 188 3.60 4.83 -13.48
CA VAL A 188 4.73 4.84 -12.55
C VAL A 188 5.56 3.56 -12.68
N GLU A 189 4.94 2.39 -12.73
CA GLU A 189 5.62 1.11 -12.94
C GLU A 189 6.48 1.14 -14.22
N GLU A 190 5.92 1.60 -15.34
CA GLU A 190 6.64 1.73 -16.61
C GLU A 190 7.85 2.66 -16.52
N LEU A 191 7.77 3.75 -15.76
CA LEU A 191 8.87 4.69 -15.55
C LEU A 191 9.94 4.07 -14.63
N LEU A 192 9.50 3.50 -13.51
CA LEU A 192 10.36 2.81 -12.56
C LEU A 192 11.02 1.57 -13.15
N GLN A 193 10.54 0.98 -14.24
CA GLN A 193 11.24 -0.11 -14.93
C GLN A 193 12.28 0.38 -15.95
N LYS A 194 12.16 1.62 -16.45
CA LYS A 194 13.02 2.19 -17.50
C LYS A 194 14.25 2.90 -16.96
N GLU A 195 14.22 3.42 -15.74
CA GLU A 195 15.39 4.06 -15.13
C GLU A 195 16.40 2.98 -14.65
N PRO A 196 17.71 3.06 -14.92
CA PRO A 196 18.68 2.16 -14.30
C PRO A 196 18.84 2.50 -12.80
N SER A 197 19.04 1.47 -11.97
CA SER A 197 19.36 1.61 -10.53
C SER A 197 20.76 2.17 -10.33
#